data_AF-A0A426Y5T8-F1
#
_entry.id   AF-A0A426Y5T8-F1
#
_cell.length_a   1.000
_cell.length_b   1.000
_cell.length_c   1.000
_cell.angle_alpha   90.00
_cell.angle_beta   90.00
_cell.angle_gamma   90.00
#
_symmetry.space_group_name_H-M   'P 1'
#
loop_
_entity.id
_entity.type
_entity.pdbx_description
1 polymer ?
#
loop_
_entity_poly.entity_id
_entity_poly.type
_entity_poly.pdbx_seq_one_letter_code
_entity_poly.pdbx_strand_id
1 'polypeptide(L)'
;DGFLQRAQTAVIKSNLNPVWNEELKLSVPQNYGALKVILDSILFTEQQVFDQDVLSSNDMMGEADVDLQPMITAATAFGDPDLLADMQIGKWLQSNDNALIRDSTINIIDGKIKQEVSLKLQNVESGGIDLELEWIPLAQ
;
A
#
# COMPACT_ATOMS: atom_id res chain seq x y z
N ASP A 1 8.94 -6.63 19.97
CA ASP A 1 8.81 -7.48 18.77
C ASP A 1 7.74 -6.93 17.85
N GLY A 2 8.15 -6.11 16.89
CA GLY A 2 7.28 -5.68 15.79
C GLY A 2 7.33 -6.75 14.71
N PHE A 3 6.18 -7.27 14.31
CA PHE A 3 6.12 -8.20 13.19
C PHE A 3 6.10 -7.37 11.89
N LEU A 4 7.13 -7.60 11.09
CA LEU A 4 7.34 -6.96 9.81
C LEU A 4 6.88 -7.97 8.75
N GLN A 5 5.80 -7.65 8.03
CA GLN A 5 5.48 -8.36 6.80
C GLN A 5 6.04 -7.59 5.62
N ARG A 6 6.72 -8.31 4.72
CA ARG A 6 7.18 -7.77 3.45
C ARG A 6 6.47 -8.53 2.34
N ALA A 7 5.72 -7.81 1.52
CA ALA A 7 5.21 -8.32 0.26
C ALA A 7 5.89 -7.56 -0.88
N GLN A 8 6.09 -8.23 -2.01
CA GLN A 8 6.74 -7.68 -3.20
C GLN A 8 5.84 -7.96 -4.39
N THR A 9 5.68 -6.99 -5.27
CA THR A 9 4.97 -7.16 -6.54
C THR A 9 5.90 -7.72 -7.61
N ALA A 10 5.34 -8.16 -8.75
CA ALA A 10 6.16 -8.59 -9.87
C ALA A 10 6.93 -7.44 -10.54
N VAL A 11 7.96 -7.83 -11.28
CA VAL A 11 8.79 -6.90 -12.05
C VAL A 11 8.16 -6.58 -13.41
N ILE A 12 7.85 -5.30 -13.65
CA ILE A 12 7.49 -4.80 -14.97
C ILE A 12 8.66 -3.99 -15.54
N LYS A 13 9.37 -4.57 -16.51
CA LYS A 13 10.59 -3.98 -17.09
C LYS A 13 10.28 -2.79 -17.99
N SER A 14 11.17 -1.79 -17.99
CA SER A 14 11.16 -0.64 -18.90
C SER A 14 9.84 0.16 -18.92
N ASN A 15 9.13 0.23 -17.79
CA ASN A 15 7.89 0.99 -17.68
C ASN A 15 7.90 1.88 -16.43
N LEU A 16 7.80 3.20 -16.63
CA LEU A 16 7.73 4.20 -15.55
C LEU A 16 6.33 4.36 -14.94
N ASN A 17 5.31 3.76 -15.56
CA ASN A 17 3.94 3.71 -15.07
C ASN A 17 3.46 2.25 -15.05
N PRO A 18 4.10 1.40 -14.24
CA PRO A 18 3.73 -0.01 -14.12
C PRO A 18 2.29 -0.14 -13.60
N VAL A 19 1.52 -1.03 -14.22
CA VAL A 19 0.20 -1.44 -13.74
C VAL A 19 0.32 -2.91 -13.36
N TRP A 20 0.35 -3.19 -12.06
CA TRP A 20 0.53 -4.55 -11.55
C TRP A 20 -0.76 -5.36 -11.56
N ASN A 21 -1.87 -4.77 -11.08
CA ASN A 21 -3.14 -5.49 -10.83
C ASN A 21 -2.94 -6.77 -10.01
N GLU A 22 -2.06 -6.71 -9.00
CA GLU A 22 -1.75 -7.81 -8.11
C GLU A 22 -2.46 -7.66 -6.76
N GLU A 23 -3.00 -8.75 -6.23
CA GLU A 23 -3.58 -8.81 -4.90
C GLU A 23 -2.57 -9.38 -3.90
N LEU A 24 -2.18 -8.58 -2.91
CA LEU A 24 -1.30 -9.00 -1.82
C LEU A 24 -2.11 -9.11 -0.53
N LYS A 25 -2.18 -10.30 0.06
CA LYS A 25 -2.89 -10.53 1.33
C LYS A 25 -1.91 -10.44 2.50
N LEU A 26 -2.09 -9.43 3.34
CA LEU A 26 -1.30 -9.20 4.54
C LEU A 26 -2.13 -9.53 5.77
N SER A 27 -1.61 -10.37 6.67
CA SER A 27 -2.28 -10.64 7.94
C SER A 27 -2.03 -9.50 8.91
N VAL A 28 -3.07 -8.94 9.53
CA VAL A 28 -2.95 -7.88 10.55
C VAL A 28 -3.14 -8.50 11.94
N PRO A 29 -2.09 -8.65 12.77
CA PRO A 29 -2.24 -9.13 14.13
C PRO A 29 -3.02 -8.14 15.01
N GLN A 30 -3.63 -8.62 16.09
CA GLN A 30 -4.47 -7.82 16.99
C GLN A 30 -3.76 -6.61 17.65
N ASN A 31 -2.43 -6.61 17.72
CA ASN A 31 -1.63 -5.52 18.32
C ASN A 31 -0.76 -4.86 17.25
N TYR A 32 -1.33 -4.02 16.39
CA TYR A 32 -0.57 -3.37 15.31
C TYR A 32 -0.60 -1.85 15.38
N GLY A 33 0.55 -1.26 15.04
CA GLY A 33 0.72 0.15 14.68
C GLY A 33 0.73 0.33 13.14
N ALA A 34 1.46 1.33 12.64
CA ALA A 34 1.59 1.61 11.21
C ALA A 34 2.19 0.43 10.42
N LEU A 35 1.67 0.16 9.22
CA LEU A 35 2.23 -0.85 8.31
C LEU A 35 3.14 -0.16 7.30
N LYS A 36 4.44 -0.47 7.36
CA LYS A 36 5.43 0.04 6.41
C LYS A 36 5.36 -0.78 5.12
N VAL A 37 4.83 -0.19 4.05
CA VAL A 37 4.80 -0.80 2.72
C VAL A 37 6.08 -0.40 1.98
N ILE A 38 7.09 -1.27 1.97
CA ILE A 38 8.30 -1.03 1.17
C ILE A 38 8.06 -1.56 -0.23
N LEU A 39 7.81 -0.64 -1.17
CA LEU A 39 7.74 -0.94 -2.60
C LEU A 39 9.14 -0.91 -3.17
N ASP A 40 9.76 -2.08 -3.28
CA ASP A 40 11.03 -2.22 -3.98
C ASP A 40 10.71 -2.35 -5.48
N SER A 41 10.62 -1.21 -6.19
CA SER A 41 10.54 -1.24 -7.65
C SER A 41 11.93 -1.32 -8.28
N ILE A 42 11.99 -2.23 -9.24
CA ILE A 42 13.13 -2.90 -9.84
C ILE A 42 13.84 -2.06 -10.90
N LEU A 43 15.18 -2.06 -10.88
CA LEU A 43 15.98 -1.62 -12.02
C LEU A 43 16.05 -2.70 -13.10
N PHE A 44 16.05 -2.32 -14.39
CA PHE A 44 17.17 -2.59 -15.31
C PHE A 44 16.96 -1.76 -16.59
N THR A 45 17.88 -0.83 -16.86
CA THR A 45 18.06 -0.20 -18.17
C THR A 45 18.75 -1.19 -19.13
N GLU A 46 18.40 -1.11 -20.42
CA GLU A 46 18.92 -1.99 -21.50
C GLU A 46 20.40 -1.72 -21.85
N GLN A 47 21.32 -1.81 -20.88
CA GLN A 47 22.74 -1.71 -21.17
C GLN A 47 23.58 -2.55 -20.21
N GLN A 48 23.50 -3.87 -20.34
CA GLN A 48 24.62 -4.73 -19.99
C GLN A 48 25.37 -5.12 -21.27
N VAL A 49 26.15 -4.17 -21.78
CA VAL A 49 27.46 -4.52 -22.34
C VAL A 49 28.34 -4.74 -21.11
N PHE A 50 28.74 -5.99 -20.90
CA PHE A 50 29.89 -6.43 -20.10
C PHE A 50 30.60 -5.32 -19.31
N ASP A 51 30.39 -5.27 -18.00
CA ASP A 51 31.51 -5.60 -17.12
C ASP A 51 31.02 -6.11 -15.77
N GLN A 52 31.84 -6.97 -15.21
CA GLN A 52 31.62 -7.70 -13.99
C GLN A 52 31.91 -6.78 -12.80
N ASP A 53 30.97 -5.88 -12.46
CA ASP A 53 30.84 -5.28 -11.14
C ASP A 53 29.60 -4.37 -11.08
N VAL A 54 29.14 -4.11 -9.85
CA VAL A 54 28.18 -3.04 -9.49
C VAL A 54 26.70 -3.45 -9.45
N LEU A 55 26.36 -4.34 -8.51
CA LEU A 55 25.15 -4.15 -7.68
C LEU A 55 25.30 -2.83 -6.87
N SER A 56 25.39 -1.67 -7.53
CA SER A 56 25.39 -0.39 -6.81
C SER A 56 24.01 -0.10 -6.31
N SER A 57 23.96 0.32 -5.07
CA SER A 57 22.87 0.93 -4.31
C SER A 57 22.19 2.17 -4.94
N ASN A 58 21.96 2.21 -6.25
CA ASN A 58 21.47 3.40 -6.98
C ASN A 58 19.99 3.36 -7.38
N ASP A 59 19.24 2.31 -7.01
CA ASP A 59 18.00 1.98 -7.71
C ASP A 59 16.75 1.91 -6.82
N MET A 60 16.75 2.57 -5.66
CA MET A 60 15.51 2.72 -4.90
C MET A 60 14.58 3.70 -5.62
N MET A 61 13.51 3.18 -6.24
CA MET A 61 12.47 3.98 -6.91
C MET A 61 11.49 4.67 -5.93
N GLY A 62 11.82 4.67 -4.63
CA GLY A 62 11.12 5.37 -3.56
C GLY A 62 10.36 4.44 -2.60
N GLU A 63 9.93 4.99 -1.46
CA GLU A 63 9.16 4.26 -0.43
C GLU A 63 7.95 5.08 0.05
N ALA A 64 6.92 4.43 0.59
CA ALA A 64 5.79 5.11 1.21
C ALA A 64 5.19 4.27 2.35
N ASP A 65 4.80 4.93 3.44
CA ASP A 65 4.15 4.27 4.57
C ASP A 65 2.63 4.39 4.48
N VAL A 66 1.93 3.33 4.88
CA VAL A 66 0.45 3.27 4.92
C VAL A 66 -0.03 3.14 6.36
N ASP A 67 -0.83 4.10 6.82
CA ASP A 67 -1.48 3.99 8.11
C ASP A 67 -2.77 3.17 7.98
N LEU A 68 -2.77 1.97 8.55
CA LEU A 68 -3.93 1.08 8.59
C LEU A 68 -4.84 1.32 9.79
N GLN A 69 -4.44 2.14 10.77
CA GLN A 69 -5.24 2.38 11.97
C GLN A 69 -6.66 2.90 11.66
N PRO A 70 -6.85 3.84 10.71
CA PRO A 70 -8.19 4.30 10.33
C PRO A 70 -9.07 3.15 9.81
N MET A 71 -8.50 2.26 8.98
CA MET A 71 -9.22 1.13 8.40
C MET A 71 -9.57 0.08 9.45
N ILE A 72 -8.62 -0.29 10.32
CA ILE A 72 -8.82 -1.26 11.40
C ILE A 72 -9.90 -0.76 12.37
N THR A 73 -9.85 0.53 12.74
CA THR A 73 -10.84 1.15 13.62
C THR A 73 -12.23 1.10 13.01
N ALA A 74 -12.35 1.45 11.73
CA ALA A 74 -13.62 1.38 11.00
C ALA A 74 -14.12 -0.07 10.92
N ALA A 75 -13.29 -1.02 10.50
CA ALA A 75 -13.68 -2.42 10.40
C ALA A 75 -14.13 -3.02 11.75
N THR A 76 -13.46 -2.66 12.84
CA THR A 76 -13.82 -3.13 14.19
C THR A 76 -15.14 -2.52 14.68
N ALA A 77 -15.42 -1.25 14.33
CA ALA A 77 -16.62 -0.56 14.76
C ALA A 77 -17.89 -1.00 14.03
N PHE A 78 -17.77 -1.37 12.75
CA PHE A 78 -18.93 -1.69 11.90
C PHE A 78 -19.24 -3.19 11.82
N GLY A 79 -18.34 -4.08 12.26
CA GLY A 79 -18.65 -5.50 12.43
C GLY A 79 -18.83 -6.23 11.11
N ASP A 80 -20.06 -6.68 10.82
CA ASP A 80 -20.40 -7.43 9.61
C ASP A 80 -20.86 -6.48 8.48
N PRO A 81 -20.00 -6.17 7.49
CA PRO A 81 -20.33 -5.23 6.42
C PRO A 81 -21.40 -5.76 5.45
N ASP A 82 -21.63 -7.08 5.38
CA ASP A 82 -22.63 -7.68 4.47
C ASP A 82 -24.08 -7.29 4.85
N LEU A 83 -24.29 -6.87 6.10
CA LEU A 83 -25.59 -6.45 6.63
C LEU A 83 -25.83 -4.94 6.53
N LEU A 84 -24.83 -4.18 6.06
CA LEU A 84 -24.85 -2.72 6.03
C LEU A 84 -25.02 -2.22 4.59
N ALA A 85 -25.72 -1.09 4.45
CA ALA A 85 -25.80 -0.39 3.17
C ALA A 85 -24.49 0.34 2.86
N ASP A 86 -24.26 0.62 1.58
CA ASP A 86 -23.09 1.38 1.14
C ASP A 86 -23.02 2.75 1.82
N MET A 87 -21.90 3.01 2.49
CA MET A 87 -21.68 4.26 3.22
C MET A 87 -20.20 4.51 3.51
N GLN A 88 -19.87 5.78 3.75
CA GLN A 88 -18.57 6.16 4.28
C GLN A 88 -18.51 5.88 5.78
N ILE A 89 -17.52 5.11 6.22
CA ILE A 89 -17.34 4.68 7.62
C ILE A 89 -16.08 5.25 8.28
N GLY A 90 -15.18 5.83 7.51
CA GLY A 90 -13.94 6.39 8.02
C GLY A 90 -13.19 7.22 7.00
N LYS A 91 -12.05 7.76 7.43
CA LYS A 91 -11.17 8.56 6.58
C LYS A 91 -9.76 8.61 7.15
N TRP A 92 -8.75 8.49 6.30
CA TRP A 92 -7.38 8.87 6.57
C TRP A 92 -7.11 10.24 5.95
N LEU A 93 -6.87 11.25 6.79
CA LEU A 93 -6.70 12.63 6.35
C LEU A 93 -5.28 12.87 5.84
N GLN A 94 -5.18 13.57 4.72
CA GLN A 94 -3.91 14.06 4.23
C GLN A 94 -3.35 15.10 5.19
N SER A 95 -2.06 15.00 5.47
CA SER A 95 -1.34 15.96 6.31
C SER A 95 0.13 16.00 5.91
N ASN A 96 0.86 16.99 6.42
CA ASN A 96 2.26 17.22 6.05
C ASN A 96 3.23 16.16 6.59
N ASP A 97 2.76 15.32 7.50
CA ASP A 97 3.50 14.23 8.17
C ASP A 97 3.20 12.85 7.58
N ASN A 98 2.36 12.75 6.56
CA ASN A 98 2.09 11.49 5.86
C ASN A 98 2.31 11.59 4.35
N ALA A 99 2.32 10.43 3.69
CA ALA A 99 2.60 10.32 2.26
C ALA A 99 1.35 10.51 1.38
N LEU A 100 0.16 10.79 1.94
CA LEU A 100 -1.06 10.93 1.15
C LEU A 100 -0.96 12.12 0.18
N ILE A 101 -1.37 11.90 -1.06
CA ILE A 101 -1.55 12.97 -2.05
C ILE A 101 -2.89 13.67 -1.82
N ARG A 102 -3.88 12.93 -1.33
CA ARG A 102 -5.22 13.40 -1.00
C ARG A 102 -5.80 12.59 0.15
N ASP A 103 -6.80 13.16 0.80
CA ASP A 103 -7.66 12.47 1.73
C ASP A 103 -8.15 11.12 1.17
N SER A 104 -8.09 10.08 1.99
CA SER A 104 -8.49 8.72 1.62
C SER A 104 -9.71 8.30 2.45
N THR A 105 -10.84 8.01 1.80
CA THR A 105 -12.08 7.61 2.48
C THR A 105 -12.18 6.10 2.61
N ILE A 106 -12.70 5.63 3.74
CA ILE A 106 -13.00 4.21 3.97
C ILE A 106 -14.50 4.04 3.83
N ASN A 107 -14.91 3.13 2.94
CA ASN A 107 -16.30 2.92 2.57
C ASN A 107 -16.69 1.45 2.72
N ILE A 108 -17.95 1.20 3.05
CA ILE A 108 -18.62 -0.07 2.76
C ILE A 108 -19.19 0.04 1.36
N ILE A 109 -18.82 -0.88 0.47
CA ILE A 109 -19.32 -0.98 -0.90
C ILE A 109 -19.55 -2.48 -1.18
N ASP A 110 -20.78 -2.84 -1.53
CA ASP A 110 -21.15 -4.23 -1.85
C ASP A 110 -20.73 -5.23 -0.74
N GLY A 111 -21.01 -4.89 0.52
CA GLY A 111 -20.65 -5.74 1.67
C GLY A 111 -19.15 -5.80 1.98
N LYS A 112 -18.31 -5.00 1.33
CA LYS A 112 -16.85 -4.98 1.54
C LYS A 112 -16.39 -3.64 2.09
N ILE A 113 -15.46 -3.69 3.03
CA ILE A 113 -14.78 -2.48 3.52
C ILE A 113 -13.58 -2.21 2.61
N LYS A 114 -13.63 -1.08 1.90
CA LYS A 114 -12.64 -0.66 0.91
C LYS A 114 -12.07 0.72 1.20
N GLN A 115 -10.81 0.93 0.81
CA GLN A 115 -10.13 2.22 0.90
C GLN A 115 -9.20 2.42 -0.29
N GLU A 116 -9.43 3.48 -1.07
CA GLU A 116 -8.50 3.92 -2.12
C GLU A 116 -7.43 4.83 -1.52
N VAL A 117 -6.15 4.55 -1.80
CA VAL A 117 -5.00 5.25 -1.24
C VAL A 117 -4.08 5.70 -2.36
N SER A 118 -3.77 7.00 -2.40
CA SER A 118 -2.77 7.55 -3.32
C SER A 118 -1.63 8.17 -2.53
N LEU A 119 -0.43 7.66 -2.73
CA LEU A 119 0.76 8.02 -1.96
C LEU A 119 1.82 8.65 -2.86
N LYS A 120 2.49 9.67 -2.34
CA LYS A 120 3.71 10.22 -2.91
C LYS A 120 4.90 9.42 -2.38
N LEU A 121 5.70 8.90 -3.31
CA LEU A 121 6.93 8.18 -2.94
C LEU A 121 7.96 9.15 -2.34
N GLN A 122 8.62 8.69 -1.29
CA GLN A 122 9.71 9.38 -0.59
C GLN A 122 11.06 8.82 -1.06
N ASN A 123 12.15 9.56 -0.81
CA ASN A 123 13.52 9.19 -1.20
C ASN A 123 13.72 8.98 -2.72
N VAL A 124 12.86 9.59 -3.54
CA VAL A 124 12.96 9.60 -5.00
C VAL A 124 12.64 11.02 -5.52
N GLU A 125 13.16 11.40 -6.68
CA GLU A 125 12.91 12.73 -7.27
C GLU A 125 11.43 12.98 -7.57
N SER A 126 10.73 11.94 -8.05
CA SER A 126 9.30 11.97 -8.32
C SER A 126 8.73 10.55 -8.39
N GLY A 127 7.43 10.42 -8.15
CA GLY A 127 6.74 9.14 -8.19
C GLY A 127 5.55 9.11 -7.24
N GLY A 128 4.52 8.39 -7.63
CA GLY A 128 3.36 8.13 -6.81
C GLY A 128 2.87 6.71 -7.03
N ILE A 129 2.12 6.19 -6.07
CA ILE A 129 1.45 4.91 -6.20
C ILE A 129 -0.01 5.03 -5.79
N ASP A 130 -0.87 4.37 -6.57
CA ASP A 130 -2.28 4.19 -6.27
C ASP A 130 -2.51 2.74 -5.82
N LEU A 131 -3.26 2.58 -4.73
CA LEU A 131 -3.57 1.30 -4.08
C LEU A 131 -5.05 1.24 -3.75
N GLU A 132 -5.64 0.06 -3.80
CA GLU A 132 -6.92 -0.26 -3.17
C GLU A 132 -6.65 -1.24 -2.02
N LEU A 133 -7.15 -0.91 -0.83
CA LEU A 133 -7.14 -1.80 0.33
C LEU A 133 -8.54 -2.39 0.49
N GLU A 134 -8.62 -3.69 0.74
CA GLU A 134 -9.84 -4.40 1.12
C GLU A 134 -9.61 -5.09 2.48
N TRP A 135 -10.50 -4.85 3.45
CA TRP A 135 -10.45 -5.53 4.74
C TRP A 135 -11.17 -6.87 4.66
N ILE A 136 -10.44 -7.96 4.93
CA ILE A 136 -10.99 -9.32 4.96
C ILE A 136 -11.00 -9.80 6.42
N PRO A 137 -12.17 -9.95 7.06
CA PRO A 137 -12.25 -10.54 8.38
C PRO A 137 -11.80 -12.01 8.30
N LEU A 138 -10.98 -12.45 9.25
CA LEU A 138 -10.70 -13.86 9.42
C LEU A 138 -11.99 -14.51 9.93
N ALA A 139 -12.58 -15.40 9.13
CA ALA A 139 -13.67 -16.24 9.60
C ALA A 139 -13.21 -16.97 10.87
N GLN A 140 -13.93 -16.78 11.97
CA GLN A 140 -13.72 -17.52 13.22
C GLN A 140 -14.11 -18.98 13.07
#